data_AF-A0ABC8RMB4-F1
#
_entry.id   AF-A0ABC8RMB4-F1
#
_cell.length_a   1.000
_cell.length_b   1.000
_cell.length_c   1.000
_cell.angle_alpha   90.00
_cell.angle_beta   90.00
_cell.angle_gamma   90.00
#
_symmetry.space_group_name_H-M   'P 1'
#
loop_
_entity.id
_entity.type
_entity.pdbx_description
1 polymer ?
#
loop_
_entity_poly.entity_id
_entity_poly.type
_entity_poly.pdbx_seq_one_letter_code
_entity_poly.pdbx_strand_id
1 'polypeptide(L)'
;MDADQFIACGKSRDNAHEFASEIWLAVIDNLEENDQTFLLLKRLALEGNVYLPYPYSRSYKVQWRVFEKLFTDFRDCFNDVDYYDVLACAKHQFLPIPSTWLGY
;
A
#
# COMPACT_ATOMS: atom_id res chain seq x y z
N MET A 1 -30.41 -25.88 -10.56
CA MET A 1 -30.22 -24.53 -11.13
C MET A 1 -29.42 -23.71 -10.14
N ASP A 2 -28.14 -23.41 -10.27
CA ASP A 2 -27.03 -23.89 -11.10
C ASP A 2 -25.77 -23.48 -10.32
N ALA A 3 -25.02 -24.44 -9.77
CA ALA A 3 -23.85 -24.16 -8.92
C ALA A 3 -22.55 -24.02 -9.72
N ASP A 4 -22.59 -24.11 -11.05
CA ASP A 4 -21.39 -24.26 -11.88
C ASP A 4 -20.98 -23.00 -12.67
N GLN A 5 -21.67 -21.86 -12.51
CA GLN A 5 -21.37 -20.65 -13.30
C GLN A 5 -20.51 -19.60 -12.60
N PHE A 6 -20.17 -19.76 -11.31
CA PHE A 6 -19.43 -18.74 -10.54
C PHE A 6 -17.91 -18.94 -10.47
N ILE A 7 -17.36 -20.08 -10.89
CA ILE A 7 -15.92 -20.35 -10.84
C ILE A 7 -15.15 -19.53 -11.89
N ALA A 8 -15.80 -19.15 -13.00
CA ALA A 8 -15.17 -18.36 -14.07
C ALA A 8 -14.94 -16.88 -13.69
N CYS A 9 -15.80 -16.29 -12.85
CA CYS A 9 -15.68 -14.89 -12.45
C CYS A 9 -14.59 -14.65 -11.39
N GLY A 10 -14.31 -15.63 -10.52
CA GLY A 10 -13.26 -15.52 -9.49
C GLY A 10 -11.88 -15.30 -10.10
N LYS A 11 -11.48 -16.17 -11.04
CA LYS A 11 -10.19 -16.08 -11.73
C LYS A 11 -10.01 -14.77 -12.50
N SER A 12 -11.06 -14.27 -13.16
CA SER A 12 -11.02 -12.97 -13.85
C SER A 12 -10.86 -11.80 -12.88
N ARG A 13 -11.45 -11.90 -11.69
CA ARG A 13 -11.39 -10.87 -10.65
C ARG A 13 -10.03 -10.85 -9.97
N ASP A 14 -9.44 -12.02 -9.75
CA ASP A 14 -8.08 -12.16 -9.21
C ASP A 14 -7.03 -11.63 -10.19
N ASN A 15 -7.17 -11.95 -11.49
CA ASN A 15 -6.34 -11.36 -12.53
C ASN A 15 -6.49 -9.82 -12.59
N ALA A 16 -7.71 -9.30 -12.44
CA ALA A 16 -7.94 -7.86 -12.41
C ALA A 16 -7.30 -7.20 -11.18
N HIS A 17 -7.34 -7.86 -10.02
CA HIS A 17 -6.70 -7.36 -8.80
C HIS A 17 -5.17 -7.39 -8.92
N GLU A 18 -4.60 -8.45 -9.50
CA GLU A 18 -3.18 -8.54 -9.78
C GLU A 18 -2.74 -7.43 -10.72
N PHE A 19 -3.46 -7.23 -11.83
CA PHE A 19 -3.17 -6.16 -12.79
C PHE A 19 -3.31 -4.77 -12.17
N ALA A 20 -4.38 -4.53 -11.40
CA ALA A 20 -4.55 -3.27 -10.67
C ALA A 20 -3.39 -3.04 -9.68
N SER A 21 -2.88 -4.11 -9.05
CA SER A 21 -1.73 -4.01 -8.16
C SER A 21 -0.45 -3.63 -8.91
N GLU A 22 -0.22 -4.18 -10.10
CA GLU A 22 0.93 -3.79 -10.95
C GLU A 22 0.84 -2.32 -11.36
N ILE A 23 -0.34 -1.84 -11.74
CA ILE A 23 -0.56 -0.41 -12.04
C ILE A 23 -0.23 0.45 -10.83
N TRP A 24 -0.74 0.09 -9.65
CA TRP A 24 -0.46 0.83 -8.42
C TRP A 24 1.03 0.88 -8.11
N LEU A 25 1.75 -0.24 -8.24
CA LEU A 25 3.19 -0.29 -8.02
C LEU A 25 3.92 0.62 -9.01
N ALA A 26 3.61 0.49 -10.29
CA ALA A 26 4.20 1.34 -11.33
C ALA A 26 3.95 2.83 -11.05
N VAL A 27 2.74 3.21 -10.65
CA VAL A 27 2.43 4.60 -10.28
C VAL A 27 3.29 5.03 -9.10
N ILE A 28 3.28 4.30 -7.98
CA ILE A 28 4.02 4.65 -6.76
C ILE A 28 5.50 4.78 -7.04
N ASP A 29 6.09 3.86 -7.80
CA ASP A 29 7.51 3.85 -8.14
C ASP A 29 7.91 5.07 -8.98
N ASN A 30 7.02 5.55 -9.85
CA ASN A 30 7.29 6.67 -10.74
C ASN A 30 6.84 8.04 -10.19
N LEU A 31 6.31 8.11 -8.96
CA LEU A 31 6.04 9.40 -8.32
C LEU A 31 7.36 10.13 -8.01
N GLU A 32 7.41 11.41 -8.38
CA GLU A 32 8.51 12.33 -8.07
C GLU A 32 8.73 12.45 -6.55
N GLU A 33 9.98 12.61 -6.13
CA GLU A 33 10.34 12.83 -4.72
C GLU A 33 10.14 14.30 -4.35
N ASN A 34 8.93 14.63 -3.92
CA ASN A 34 8.57 15.96 -3.45
C ASN A 34 7.56 15.90 -2.29
N ASP A 35 7.30 17.05 -1.65
CA ASP A 35 6.40 17.14 -0.49
C ASP A 35 4.97 16.68 -0.79
N GLN A 36 4.49 16.87 -2.02
CA GLN A 36 3.14 16.45 -2.42
C GLN A 36 3.05 14.93 -2.48
N THR A 37 4.08 14.26 -3.00
CA THR A 37 4.18 12.80 -3.00
C THR A 37 4.24 12.26 -1.57
N PHE A 38 5.02 12.89 -0.68
CA PHE A 38 5.04 12.51 0.73
C PHE A 38 3.65 12.56 1.37
N LEU A 39 2.93 13.69 1.23
CA LEU A 39 1.60 13.86 1.79
C LEU A 39 0.60 12.85 1.21
N LEU A 40 0.69 12.57 -0.09
CA LEU A 40 -0.12 11.55 -0.75
C LEU A 40 0.14 10.17 -0.13
N LEU A 41 1.40 9.72 -0.10
CA LEU A 41 1.76 8.40 0.42
C LEU A 41 1.39 8.24 1.90
N LYS A 42 1.64 9.27 2.73
CA LYS A 42 1.24 9.29 4.14
C LYS A 42 -0.27 9.08 4.29
N ARG A 43 -1.07 9.78 3.47
CA ARG A 43 -2.52 9.60 3.46
C ARG A 43 -2.91 8.18 3.04
N LEU A 44 -2.28 7.61 2.01
CA LEU A 44 -2.55 6.22 1.59
C LEU A 44 -2.23 5.21 2.71
N ALA A 45 -1.16 5.44 3.47
CA ALA A 45 -0.77 4.60 4.60
C ALA A 45 -1.79 4.64 5.75
N LEU A 46 -2.27 5.83 6.11
CA LEU A 46 -3.23 6.03 7.20
C LEU A 46 -4.66 5.58 6.85
N GLU A 47 -5.08 5.72 5.59
CA GLU A 47 -6.41 5.31 5.13
C GLU A 47 -6.57 3.79 4.95
N GLY A 48 -5.48 3.01 4.93
CA GLY A 48 -5.51 1.55 4.88
C GLY A 48 -6.16 0.99 3.59
N ASN A 49 -7.20 0.15 3.71
CA ASN A 49 -7.91 -0.44 2.55
C ASN A 49 -9.39 -0.06 2.48
N VAL A 50 -9.79 1.01 3.15
CA VAL A 50 -11.20 1.32 3.44
C VAL A 50 -12.01 1.76 2.21
N TYR A 51 -11.35 2.25 1.15
CA TYR A 51 -12.04 2.99 0.09
C TYR A 51 -12.39 2.20 -1.19
N LEU A 52 -11.63 1.16 -1.55
CA LEU A 52 -11.81 0.49 -2.85
C LEU A 52 -12.26 -0.96 -2.66
N PRO A 53 -13.40 -1.38 -3.26
CA PRO A 53 -13.83 -2.76 -3.20
C PRO A 53 -12.91 -3.64 -4.06
N TYR A 54 -12.82 -4.92 -3.72
CA TYR A 54 -12.17 -5.93 -4.57
C TYR A 54 -12.82 -5.93 -5.97
N PRO A 55 -12.06 -5.93 -7.08
CA PRO A 55 -10.61 -6.17 -7.19
C PRO A 55 -9.70 -4.93 -7.11
N TYR A 56 -10.24 -3.74 -6.87
CA TYR A 56 -9.48 -2.48 -6.88
C TYR A 56 -8.86 -2.13 -5.53
N SER A 57 -9.16 -2.90 -4.49
CA SER A 57 -8.48 -2.83 -3.19
C SER A 57 -6.97 -2.90 -3.37
N ARG A 58 -6.21 -2.20 -2.53
CA ARG A 58 -4.74 -2.27 -2.59
C ARG A 58 -4.30 -3.62 -2.03
N SER A 59 -3.52 -4.35 -2.81
CA SER A 59 -2.92 -5.59 -2.37
C SER A 59 -1.87 -5.34 -1.29
N TYR A 60 -1.53 -6.39 -0.56
CA TYR A 60 -0.46 -6.38 0.43
C TYR A 60 0.85 -5.81 -0.13
N LYS A 61 1.24 -6.17 -1.36
CA LYS A 61 2.45 -5.67 -2.02
C LYS A 61 2.40 -4.17 -2.30
N VAL A 62 1.25 -3.65 -2.70
CA VAL A 62 1.05 -2.20 -2.92
C VAL A 62 1.16 -1.44 -1.61
N GLN A 63 0.48 -1.94 -0.57
CA GLN A 63 0.53 -1.32 0.76
C GLN A 63 1.96 -1.34 1.32
N TRP A 64 2.63 -2.48 1.24
CA TRP A 64 4.04 -2.60 1.62
C TRP A 64 4.90 -1.56 0.92
N ARG A 65 4.74 -1.39 -0.40
CA ARG A 65 5.53 -0.44 -1.17
C ARG A 65 5.31 1.02 -0.74
N VAL A 66 4.08 1.39 -0.34
CA VAL A 66 3.81 2.71 0.23
C VAL A 66 4.63 2.95 1.50
N PHE A 67 4.58 2.01 2.45
CA PHE A 67 5.35 2.13 3.70
C PHE A 67 6.85 2.11 3.46
N GLU A 68 7.31 1.25 2.56
CA GLU A 68 8.72 1.19 2.18
C GLU A 68 9.20 2.54 1.64
N LYS A 69 8.48 3.13 0.68
CA LYS A 69 8.82 4.43 0.11
C LYS A 69 8.79 5.54 1.16
N LEU A 70 7.80 5.53 2.06
CA LEU A 70 7.73 6.49 3.17
C LEU A 70 8.95 6.41 4.10
N PHE A 71 9.32 5.22 4.56
CA PHE A 71 10.38 5.06 5.55
C PHE A 71 11.81 5.05 4.97
N THR A 72 11.95 4.95 3.65
CA THR A 72 13.25 4.99 2.97
C THR A 72 13.46 6.33 2.27
N ASP A 73 12.65 6.63 1.25
CA ASP A 73 12.84 7.80 0.40
C ASP A 73 12.39 9.12 1.07
N PHE A 74 11.31 9.07 1.86
CA PHE A 74 10.72 10.27 2.50
C PHE A 74 10.95 10.37 4.01
N ARG A 75 11.94 9.64 4.52
CA ARG A 75 12.15 9.54 5.97
C ARG A 75 12.37 10.91 6.63
N ASP A 76 13.15 11.76 5.97
CA ASP A 76 13.50 13.08 6.49
C ASP A 76 12.34 14.09 6.43
N CYS A 77 11.24 13.74 5.74
CA CYS A 77 10.03 14.57 5.67
C CYS A 77 9.10 14.39 6.88
N PHE A 78 9.30 13.35 7.70
CA PHE A 78 8.48 13.12 8.89
C PHE A 78 8.81 14.10 10.02
N ASN A 79 7.78 14.54 10.73
CA ASN A 79 7.94 14.96 12.12
C ASN A 79 7.76 13.76 13.06
N ASP A 80 8.15 13.94 14.33
CA ASP A 80 8.13 12.86 15.33
C ASP A 80 6.75 12.19 15.45
N VAL A 81 5.68 12.98 15.49
CA VAL A 81 4.31 12.45 15.65
C VAL A 81 3.91 11.62 14.44
N ASP A 82 4.09 12.18 13.25
CA ASP A 82 3.73 11.53 12.00
C ASP A 82 4.50 10.23 11.77
N TYR A 83 5.79 10.21 12.15
CA TYR A 83 6.61 9.01 12.06
C TYR A 83 6.05 7.87 12.90
N TYR A 84 5.73 8.14 14.16
CA TYR A 84 5.21 7.11 15.07
C TYR A 84 3.80 6.65 14.71
N ASP A 85 2.95 7.55 14.20
CA ASP A 85 1.60 7.19 13.74
C ASP A 85 1.66 6.23 12.55
N VAL A 86 2.43 6.58 11.51
CA VAL A 86 2.61 5.71 10.34
C VAL A 86 3.31 4.40 10.72
N LEU A 87 4.28 4.45 11.64
CA LEU A 87 4.97 3.24 12.12
C LEU A 87 4.03 2.31 12.90
N ALA A 88 3.12 2.86 13.70
CA ALA A 88 2.11 2.07 14.39
C ALA A 88 1.18 1.37 13.39
N CYS A 89 0.74 2.07 12.33
CA CYS A 89 -0.03 1.48 11.24
C CYS A 89 0.74 0.33 10.55
N ALA A 90 2.01 0.56 10.21
CA ALA A 90 2.86 -0.46 9.62
C ALA A 90 2.99 -1.69 10.53
N LYS A 91 3.24 -1.51 11.84
CA LYS A 91 3.33 -2.62 12.80
C LYS A 91 2.03 -3.38 13.00
N HIS A 92 0.89 -2.71 12.91
CA HIS A 92 -0.40 -3.37 13.00
C HIS A 92 -0.66 -4.26 11.77
N GLN A 93 -0.18 -3.82 10.61
CA GLN A 93 -0.46 -4.46 9.33
C GLN A 93 0.59 -5.50 8.90
N PHE A 94 1.84 -5.27 9.28
CA PHE A 94 3.00 -6.03 8.86
C PHE A 94 3.80 -6.43 10.10
N LEU A 95 3.85 -7.72 10.40
CA LEU A 95 4.79 -8.26 11.38
C LEU A 95 5.47 -9.50 10.79
N PRO A 96 6.82 -9.55 10.80
CA PRO A 96 7.75 -8.51 11.27
C PRO A 96 7.88 -7.33 10.29
N ILE A 97 8.23 -6.14 10.79
CA ILE A 97 8.65 -5.00 9.95
C ILE A 97 10.18 -4.99 9.73
N PRO A 98 10.67 -4.45 8.61
CA PRO A 98 12.10 -4.31 8.35
C PRO A 98 12.79 -3.38 9.35
N SER A 99 14.02 -3.70 9.74
CA SER A 99 14.84 -2.81 10.57
C SER A 99 15.19 -1.50 9.86
N THR A 100 15.25 -1.51 8.53
CA THR A 100 15.46 -0.31 7.71
C THR A 100 14.38 0.74 7.93
N TRP A 101 13.14 0.33 8.25
CA TRP A 101 12.05 1.26 8.54
C TRP A 101 12.15 1.89 9.94
N LEU A 102 12.83 1.21 10.86
CA LEU A 102 13.14 1.73 12.19
C LEU A 102 14.36 2.65 12.19
N GLY A 103 15.12 2.58 11.11
CA GLY A 103 16.13 3.55 10.80
C GLY A 103 17.49 3.35 11.45
N TYR A 104 17.80 2.08 11.70
CA TYR A 104 19.13 1.58 12.07
C TYR A 104 20.07 1.51 10.87
#